data_AF-A0A969JZ47-F1
#
_entry.id   AF-A0A969JZ47-F1
#
_cell.length_a   1.000
_cell.length_b   1.000
_cell.length_c   1.000
_cell.angle_alpha   90.00
_cell.angle_beta   90.00
_cell.angle_gamma   90.00
#
_symmetry.space_group_name_H-M   'P 1'
#
loop_
_entity.id
_entity.type
_entity.pdbx_description
1 polymer ?
#
loop_
_entity_poly.entity_id
_entity_poly.type
_entity_poly.pdbx_seq_one_letter_code
_entity_poly.pdbx_strand_id
1 'polypeptide(L)'
;MSGTALVLLDDSDGRHQVIVLAASKDGLDNTVNLLLSLIPLDTSYESAGCLVQDNLALCPTNIANEEVEAELLTGGEPGVEEPEEPEEPEEPTEPEEPEEPGEPAPEIDAINQGSIELDETVEAVMEAEESHAWTFSGGTAVIDIVAQGDDEMDLVLELYDPNNNLITSADSTFSGEPEEIIGAEIDEDGDYTIVVRDYFDDGGSYTLTVTTSEAEPAEGEGETGTIENIFLFVDDDGEPLGDGITSADALLALLSDSYEVTTWVTSVDGPLSDEALEGADLLIWDSGDYRNEEGFFDEDTIVIFSYLDNGGMLFLTGSSPTILADAELAELVDLEIVGDDDILLDGLTSGDVIELDDNYQAVLSDVLGADAEEGTTPFLVRGPQSEASGEIVAMAVIDEFTSQRVVIVLLPLVLLPEEMQETLVTNIMAWFVSTAGE
;
A
#
# COMPACT_ATOMS: atom_id res chain seq x y z
N MET A 1 3.06 18.81 -21.24
CA MET A 1 3.56 18.33 -22.56
C MET A 1 2.49 18.51 -23.65
N SER A 2 1.90 19.70 -23.79
CA SER A 2 0.73 19.85 -24.68
C SER A 2 1.10 19.53 -26.14
N GLY A 3 0.37 18.61 -26.77
CA GLY A 3 0.54 18.23 -28.16
C GLY A 3 1.58 17.13 -28.41
N THR A 4 2.21 16.55 -27.37
CA THR A 4 3.23 15.49 -27.50
C THR A 4 3.08 14.44 -26.40
N ALA A 5 3.05 13.16 -26.79
CA ALA A 5 3.13 12.02 -25.91
C ALA A 5 4.55 11.43 -25.91
N LEU A 6 4.98 10.95 -24.74
CA LEU A 6 6.19 10.17 -24.56
C LEU A 6 5.82 8.69 -24.61
N VAL A 7 6.51 7.92 -25.43
CA VAL A 7 6.30 6.49 -25.63
C VAL A 7 7.59 5.77 -25.27
N LEU A 8 7.54 4.86 -24.30
CA LEU A 8 8.64 3.96 -23.96
C LEU A 8 8.31 2.57 -24.53
N LEU A 9 9.23 2.00 -25.29
CA LEU A 9 9.12 0.70 -25.93
C LEU A 9 10.10 -0.25 -25.24
N ASP A 10 9.60 -1.22 -24.50
CA ASP A 10 10.44 -2.26 -23.94
C ASP A 10 10.28 -3.58 -24.71
N ASP A 11 11.42 -4.23 -24.96
CA ASP A 11 11.53 -5.49 -25.67
C ASP A 11 12.44 -6.42 -24.86
N SER A 12 11.92 -6.83 -23.71
CA SER A 12 12.51 -7.78 -22.77
C SER A 12 11.76 -9.12 -22.86
N ASP A 13 12.51 -10.23 -22.84
CA ASP A 13 11.99 -11.60 -22.77
C ASP A 13 10.95 -12.02 -23.83
N GLY A 14 11.01 -11.42 -25.01
CA GLY A 14 10.10 -11.72 -26.12
C GLY A 14 8.68 -11.19 -25.91
N ARG A 15 8.47 -10.31 -24.92
CA ARG A 15 7.27 -9.50 -24.74
C ARG A 15 7.58 -8.07 -25.20
N HIS A 16 6.69 -7.49 -25.99
CA HIS A 16 6.78 -6.10 -26.41
C HIS A 16 5.83 -5.27 -25.54
N GLN A 17 6.37 -4.41 -24.68
CA GLN A 17 5.58 -3.52 -23.83
C GLN A 17 5.70 -2.08 -24.31
N VAL A 18 4.61 -1.32 -24.17
CA VAL A 18 4.54 0.08 -24.61
C VAL A 18 3.90 0.92 -23.52
N ILE A 19 4.67 1.81 -22.91
CA ILE A 19 4.17 2.80 -21.95
C ILE A 19 3.95 4.11 -22.71
N VAL A 20 2.78 4.74 -22.54
CA VAL A 20 2.43 6.00 -23.19
C VAL A 20 2.05 7.03 -22.13
N LEU A 21 2.78 8.15 -22.09
CA LEU A 21 2.51 9.29 -21.23
C LEU A 21 2.07 10.48 -22.09
N ALA A 22 0.86 11.01 -21.85
CA ALA A 22 0.32 12.17 -22.54
C ALA A 22 -0.11 13.25 -21.53
N ALA A 23 -0.39 14.47 -22.00
CA ALA A 23 -0.75 15.58 -21.12
C ALA A 23 -2.26 15.67 -20.84
N SER A 24 -3.07 14.78 -21.43
CA SER A 24 -4.51 14.67 -21.28
C SER A 24 -4.98 13.27 -21.74
N LYS A 25 -6.17 12.85 -21.31
CA LYS A 25 -6.85 11.63 -21.80
C LYS A 25 -6.99 11.63 -23.33
N ASP A 26 -7.44 12.73 -23.92
CA ASP A 26 -7.54 12.90 -25.39
C ASP A 26 -6.19 12.68 -26.11
N GLY A 27 -5.10 13.16 -25.50
CA GLY A 27 -3.75 12.99 -26.03
C GLY A 27 -3.26 11.54 -25.95
N LEU A 28 -3.61 10.83 -24.87
CA LEU A 28 -3.30 9.42 -24.67
C LEU A 28 -4.05 8.57 -25.69
N ASP A 29 -5.37 8.73 -25.78
CA ASP A 29 -6.23 8.00 -26.70
C ASP A 29 -5.81 8.18 -28.16
N ASN A 30 -5.46 9.40 -28.56
CA ASN A 30 -4.97 9.65 -29.91
C ASN A 30 -3.67 8.91 -30.19
N THR A 31 -2.75 8.92 -29.22
CA THR A 31 -1.44 8.29 -29.34
C THR A 31 -1.56 6.76 -29.39
N VAL A 32 -2.39 6.17 -28.54
CA VAL A 32 -2.67 4.72 -28.55
C VAL A 32 -3.32 4.31 -29.87
N ASN A 33 -4.32 5.05 -30.36
CA ASN A 33 -4.94 4.79 -31.66
C ASN A 33 -3.95 4.91 -32.83
N LEU A 34 -3.02 5.87 -32.77
CA LEU A 34 -1.96 6.00 -33.75
C LEU A 34 -1.04 4.77 -33.73
N LEU A 35 -0.64 4.30 -32.55
CA LEU A 35 0.20 3.10 -32.38
C LEU A 35 -0.50 1.83 -32.88
N LEU A 36 -1.77 1.63 -32.55
CA LEU A 36 -2.57 0.49 -33.03
C LEU A 36 -2.74 0.51 -34.56
N SER A 37 -2.81 1.69 -35.17
CA SER A 37 -2.91 1.82 -36.63
C SER A 37 -1.64 1.39 -37.39
N LEU A 38 -0.52 1.23 -36.68
CA LEU A 38 0.78 0.87 -37.23
C LEU A 38 1.04 -0.66 -37.23
N ILE A 39 0.10 -1.46 -36.73
CA ILE A 39 0.19 -2.94 -36.72
C ILE A 39 -0.32 -3.51 -38.06
N PRO A 40 0.40 -4.42 -38.75
CA PRO A 40 1.64 -5.09 -38.33
C PRO A 40 2.90 -4.24 -38.59
N LEU A 41 3.80 -4.25 -37.58
CA LEU A 41 5.04 -3.47 -37.43
C LEU A 41 6.14 -3.83 -38.44
N ASP A 42 5.82 -3.83 -39.74
CA ASP A 42 6.75 -4.18 -40.80
C ASP A 42 6.81 -3.04 -41.81
N THR A 43 7.33 -1.88 -41.37
CA THR A 43 8.14 -0.91 -42.13
C THR A 43 8.22 0.44 -41.40
N SER A 44 9.37 0.70 -40.77
CA SER A 44 9.88 2.01 -40.35
C SER A 44 8.86 2.98 -39.71
N TYR A 45 8.83 2.99 -38.36
CA TYR A 45 8.28 4.04 -37.50
C TYR A 45 8.66 5.48 -37.91
N GLU A 46 9.69 5.66 -38.74
CA GLU A 46 10.14 6.93 -39.31
C GLU A 46 9.07 7.70 -40.12
N SER A 47 7.90 7.11 -40.38
CA SER A 47 6.78 7.76 -41.07
C SER A 47 5.65 8.25 -40.15
N ALA A 48 5.67 7.92 -38.85
CA ALA A 48 4.62 8.28 -37.88
C ALA A 48 4.77 9.69 -37.27
N GLY A 49 5.78 10.47 -37.69
CA GLY A 49 6.01 11.83 -37.18
C GLY A 49 6.55 11.88 -35.75
N CYS A 50 6.84 10.72 -35.14
CA CYS A 50 7.49 10.63 -33.84
C CYS A 50 9.01 10.83 -33.94
N LEU A 51 9.61 11.45 -32.92
CA LEU A 51 11.05 11.55 -32.74
C LEU A 51 11.52 10.39 -31.86
N VAL A 52 12.26 9.44 -32.44
CA VAL A 52 12.68 8.21 -31.77
C VAL A 52 14.16 8.25 -31.41
N GLN A 53 14.50 7.83 -30.19
CA GLN A 53 15.85 7.60 -29.71
C GLN A 53 15.86 6.34 -28.82
N ASP A 54 16.56 5.30 -29.26
CA ASP A 54 16.63 4.00 -28.57
C ASP A 54 15.24 3.39 -28.28
N ASN A 55 14.90 3.15 -27.01
CA ASN A 55 13.60 2.66 -26.55
C ASN A 55 12.58 3.79 -26.32
N LEU A 56 12.91 5.04 -26.61
CA LEU A 56 12.08 6.20 -26.30
C LEU A 56 11.63 6.91 -27.57
N ALA A 57 10.35 7.26 -27.66
CA ALA A 57 9.77 7.99 -28.77
C ALA A 57 8.90 9.16 -28.29
N LEU A 58 9.03 10.32 -28.92
CA LEU A 58 8.18 11.49 -28.71
C LEU A 58 7.23 11.63 -29.89
N CYS A 59 5.94 11.34 -29.68
CA CYS A 59 4.93 11.32 -30.71
C CYS A 59 3.99 12.53 -30.58
N PRO A 60 3.68 13.28 -31.66
CA PRO A 60 2.69 14.35 -31.59
C PRO A 60 1.29 13.76 -31.38
N THR A 61 0.55 14.25 -30.38
CA THR A 61 -0.84 13.81 -30.08
C THR A 61 -1.85 14.34 -31.09
N ASN A 62 -1.49 15.37 -31.89
CA ASN A 62 -2.35 16.08 -32.84
C ASN A 62 -3.64 16.68 -32.23
N ILE A 63 -3.69 16.82 -30.91
CA ILE A 63 -4.77 17.51 -30.20
C ILE A 63 -4.44 19.00 -30.12
N ALA A 64 -5.32 19.85 -30.66
CA ALA A 64 -5.12 21.29 -30.70
C ALA A 64 -5.59 21.93 -29.39
N ASN A 65 -4.70 22.67 -28.72
CA ASN A 65 -4.97 23.28 -27.41
C ASN A 65 -5.30 22.24 -26.34
N GLU A 66 -4.51 21.16 -26.29
CA GLU A 66 -4.56 20.16 -25.22
C GLU A 66 -4.47 20.86 -23.85
N GLU A 67 -5.59 20.86 -23.12
CA GLU A 67 -5.68 21.39 -21.76
C GLU A 67 -4.93 20.39 -20.88
N VAL A 68 -3.93 20.88 -20.14
CA VAL A 68 -3.11 20.02 -19.29
C VAL A 68 -3.97 19.69 -18.08
N GLU A 69 -4.31 18.42 -17.91
CA GLU A 69 -5.00 17.97 -16.69
C GLU A 69 -4.06 18.15 -15.51
N ALA A 70 -4.53 18.88 -14.49
CA ALA A 70 -3.71 19.52 -13.47
C ALA A 70 -3.44 18.62 -12.26
N GLU A 71 -3.49 17.29 -12.41
CA GLU A 71 -3.21 16.36 -11.31
C GLU A 71 -1.71 16.13 -11.05
N LEU A 72 -0.86 17.04 -11.52
CA LEU A 72 0.57 17.08 -11.19
C LEU A 72 1.01 18.50 -10.80
N LEU A 73 0.34 19.09 -9.81
CA LEU A 73 0.82 20.29 -9.12
C LEU A 73 1.64 19.90 -7.87
N THR A 74 2.81 19.30 -8.07
CA THR A 74 3.88 19.36 -7.08
C THR A 74 4.55 20.72 -7.15
N GLY A 75 4.33 21.59 -6.16
CA GLY A 75 5.16 22.79 -5.96
C GLY A 75 4.39 24.01 -5.48
N GLY A 76 4.48 24.28 -4.18
CA GLY A 76 4.05 25.54 -3.57
C GLY A 76 4.72 26.76 -4.19
N GLU A 77 3.96 27.86 -4.26
CA GLU A 77 4.44 29.14 -4.77
C GLU A 77 5.55 29.73 -3.87
N PRO A 78 6.58 30.38 -4.45
CA PRO A 78 7.68 30.94 -3.69
C PRO A 78 7.24 32.21 -2.94
N GLY A 79 7.64 32.28 -1.68
CA GLY A 79 7.26 33.29 -0.70
C GLY A 79 7.37 34.73 -1.17
N VAL A 80 6.31 35.48 -0.87
CA VAL A 80 6.35 36.93 -0.77
C VAL A 80 6.64 37.25 0.69
N GLU A 81 7.85 37.75 0.97
CA GLU A 81 8.21 38.33 2.26
C GLU A 81 7.26 39.48 2.61
N GLU A 82 6.45 39.31 3.66
CA GLU A 82 5.79 40.43 4.33
C GLU A 82 6.66 40.98 5.47
N PRO A 83 6.69 42.31 5.69
CA PRO A 83 7.59 42.94 6.64
C PRO A 83 7.11 42.78 8.09
N GLU A 84 8.06 42.55 9.00
CA GLU A 84 7.86 42.56 10.45
C GLU A 84 7.20 43.87 10.92
N GLU A 85 6.02 43.78 11.51
CA GLU A 85 5.41 44.85 12.32
C GLU A 85 5.71 44.65 13.82
N PRO A 86 5.84 45.74 14.59
CA PRO A 86 6.47 45.72 15.91
C PRO A 86 5.52 45.25 17.02
N GLU A 87 6.11 44.51 17.98
CA GLU A 87 5.50 44.13 19.24
C GLU A 87 5.04 45.33 20.09
N GLU A 88 3.77 45.35 20.52
CA GLU A 88 3.28 45.99 21.75
C GLU A 88 1.94 45.32 22.18
N PRO A 89 1.46 45.50 23.43
CA PRO A 89 1.81 44.78 24.65
C PRO A 89 0.63 43.94 25.20
N GLU A 90 0.91 43.12 26.22
CA GLU A 90 -0.02 42.16 26.85
C GLU A 90 -1.31 42.76 27.50
N GLU A 91 -2.39 41.97 27.38
CA GLU A 91 -3.54 41.72 28.29
C GLU A 91 -4.73 42.73 28.30
N PRO A 92 -5.99 42.24 28.33
CA PRO A 92 -6.45 41.26 29.32
C PRO A 92 -7.33 40.09 28.84
N THR A 93 -7.16 38.95 29.53
CA THR A 93 -8.06 37.77 29.61
C THR A 93 -9.53 38.00 29.21
N GLU A 94 -9.94 37.40 28.09
CA GLU A 94 -11.33 37.29 27.64
C GLU A 94 -12.04 36.09 28.31
N PRO A 95 -13.38 36.17 28.52
CA PRO A 95 -14.16 35.08 29.11
C PRO A 95 -14.30 33.92 28.14
N GLU A 96 -14.30 32.69 28.67
CA GLU A 96 -14.48 31.41 27.95
C GLU A 96 -15.53 31.53 26.83
N GLU A 97 -15.07 31.31 25.59
CA GLU A 97 -15.93 31.20 24.41
C GLU A 97 -16.82 29.95 24.53
N PRO A 98 -18.09 30.03 24.11
CA PRO A 98 -18.93 28.84 23.98
C PRO A 98 -18.35 27.93 22.89
N GLU A 99 -18.34 26.62 23.14
CA GLU A 99 -17.93 25.57 22.21
C GLU A 99 -18.42 25.87 20.78
N GLU A 100 -17.49 25.90 19.84
CA GLU A 100 -17.81 26.09 18.43
C GLU A 100 -18.77 24.98 17.97
N PRO A 101 -19.81 25.31 17.18
CA PRO A 101 -20.60 24.29 16.51
C PRO A 101 -19.68 23.49 15.59
N GLY A 102 -19.65 22.16 15.80
CA GLY A 102 -18.79 21.24 15.06
C GLY A 102 -18.84 21.45 13.55
N GLU A 103 -17.70 21.20 12.92
CA GLU A 103 -17.52 21.29 11.47
C GLU A 103 -18.64 20.49 10.75
N PRO A 104 -19.18 21.01 9.63
CA PRO A 104 -20.17 20.27 8.87
C PRO A 104 -19.54 18.97 8.37
N ALA A 105 -20.24 17.85 8.57
CA ALA A 105 -19.87 16.54 8.06
C ALA A 105 -19.51 16.63 6.55
N PRO A 106 -18.52 15.85 6.08
CA PRO A 106 -18.18 15.78 4.67
C PRO A 106 -19.42 15.41 3.82
N GLU A 107 -19.58 16.04 2.66
CA GLU A 107 -20.65 15.68 1.72
C GLU A 107 -20.18 14.49 0.87
N ILE A 108 -20.98 13.42 0.83
CA ILE A 108 -20.78 12.26 -0.05
C ILE A 108 -21.25 12.63 -1.46
N ASP A 109 -20.34 12.60 -2.45
CA ASP A 109 -20.64 12.89 -3.86
C ASP A 109 -21.17 11.65 -4.58
N ALA A 110 -22.39 11.24 -4.24
CA ALA A 110 -23.07 10.10 -4.87
C ALA A 110 -24.58 10.32 -5.01
N ILE A 111 -25.16 9.75 -6.06
CA ILE A 111 -26.58 9.84 -6.35
C ILE A 111 -27.35 8.90 -5.41
N ASN A 112 -28.14 9.49 -4.51
CA ASN A 112 -28.99 8.74 -3.61
C ASN A 112 -30.04 7.90 -4.37
N GLN A 113 -29.95 6.58 -4.23
CA GLN A 113 -30.84 5.59 -4.85
C GLN A 113 -32.00 5.17 -3.94
N GLY A 114 -31.94 5.48 -2.65
CA GLY A 114 -32.95 5.18 -1.65
C GLY A 114 -32.41 4.38 -0.49
N SER A 115 -33.28 3.56 0.11
CA SER A 115 -32.93 2.70 1.24
C SER A 115 -32.93 1.22 0.84
N ILE A 116 -32.01 0.47 1.43
CA ILE A 116 -31.93 -0.99 1.38
C ILE A 116 -32.10 -1.54 2.81
N GLU A 117 -32.91 -2.57 2.98
CA GLU A 117 -33.10 -3.23 4.28
C GLU A 117 -32.05 -4.34 4.49
N LEU A 118 -31.81 -4.73 5.75
CA LEU A 118 -31.01 -5.93 6.01
C LEU A 118 -31.69 -7.18 5.41
N ASP A 119 -30.86 -8.06 4.86
CA ASP A 119 -31.23 -9.26 4.09
C ASP A 119 -31.98 -8.96 2.78
N GLU A 120 -31.81 -7.76 2.22
CA GLU A 120 -32.35 -7.35 0.92
C GLU A 120 -31.28 -7.34 -0.18
N THR A 121 -31.72 -7.63 -1.41
CA THR A 121 -30.96 -7.41 -2.63
C THR A 121 -31.69 -6.40 -3.51
N VAL A 122 -30.97 -5.39 -3.99
CA VAL A 122 -31.47 -4.40 -4.96
C VAL A 122 -30.73 -4.54 -6.29
N GLU A 123 -31.38 -4.12 -7.37
CA GLU A 123 -30.78 -4.04 -8.71
C GLU A 123 -30.80 -2.57 -9.15
N ALA A 124 -29.69 -2.09 -9.70
CA ALA A 124 -29.57 -0.72 -10.21
C ALA A 124 -28.80 -0.68 -11.54
N VAL A 125 -28.91 0.47 -12.22
CA VAL A 125 -28.12 0.80 -13.40
C VAL A 125 -27.49 2.16 -13.14
N MET A 126 -26.16 2.19 -13.17
CA MET A 126 -25.31 3.36 -13.00
C MET A 126 -24.92 3.88 -14.38
N GLU A 127 -25.07 5.19 -14.63
CA GLU A 127 -24.51 5.77 -15.85
C GLU A 127 -23.00 6.04 -15.66
N ALA A 128 -22.29 6.27 -16.77
CA ALA A 128 -20.87 6.63 -16.72
C ALA A 128 -20.64 7.89 -15.87
N GLU A 129 -19.53 7.92 -15.14
CA GLU A 129 -19.14 9.00 -14.20
C GLU A 129 -20.14 9.20 -13.04
N GLU A 130 -21.07 8.27 -12.79
CA GLU A 130 -21.99 8.32 -11.65
C GLU A 130 -21.54 7.39 -10.53
N SER A 131 -21.76 7.82 -9.28
CA SER A 131 -21.71 6.96 -8.09
C SER A 131 -23.10 6.86 -7.48
N HIS A 132 -23.44 5.72 -6.90
CA HIS A 132 -24.75 5.46 -6.30
C HIS A 132 -24.64 5.31 -4.78
N ALA A 133 -25.47 6.04 -4.04
CA ALA A 133 -25.57 5.91 -2.59
C ALA A 133 -26.86 5.18 -2.17
N TRP A 134 -26.72 4.13 -1.38
CA TRP A 134 -27.81 3.41 -0.72
C TRP A 134 -27.74 3.62 0.78
N THR A 135 -28.88 3.91 1.40
CA THR A 135 -28.96 4.07 2.86
C THR A 135 -29.51 2.81 3.51
N PHE A 136 -29.03 2.44 4.68
CA PHE A 136 -29.67 1.39 5.48
C PHE A 136 -29.66 1.75 6.96
N SER A 137 -30.61 1.17 7.69
CA SER A 137 -30.75 1.35 9.14
C SER A 137 -30.93 -0.02 9.78
N GLY A 138 -29.89 -0.54 10.45
CA GLY A 138 -29.86 -1.90 10.98
C GLY A 138 -29.88 -2.01 12.51
N GLY A 139 -29.52 -0.94 13.21
CA GLY A 139 -29.09 -1.00 14.61
C GLY A 139 -27.83 -1.86 14.80
N THR A 140 -27.40 -2.07 16.03
CA THR A 140 -26.12 -2.75 16.29
C THR A 140 -26.09 -4.17 15.70
N ALA A 141 -25.28 -4.38 14.67
CA ALA A 141 -25.22 -5.62 13.89
C ALA A 141 -23.86 -5.77 13.17
N VAL A 142 -23.56 -7.00 12.76
CA VAL A 142 -22.44 -7.30 11.85
C VAL A 142 -23.07 -7.63 10.51
N ILE A 143 -22.61 -7.00 9.43
CA ILE A 143 -23.21 -7.15 8.11
C ILE A 143 -22.19 -7.54 7.05
N ASP A 144 -22.67 -8.24 6.04
CA ASP A 144 -21.94 -8.46 4.79
C ASP A 144 -22.62 -7.66 3.69
N ILE A 145 -21.82 -7.00 2.86
CA ILE A 145 -22.24 -6.21 1.71
C ILE A 145 -21.58 -6.84 0.48
N VAL A 146 -22.40 -7.28 -0.46
CA VAL A 146 -21.92 -7.91 -1.70
C VAL A 146 -22.51 -7.17 -2.89
N ALA A 147 -21.67 -6.64 -3.76
CA ALA A 147 -22.09 -6.03 -5.01
C ALA A 147 -21.54 -6.81 -6.20
N GLN A 148 -22.42 -7.13 -7.14
CA GLN A 148 -22.07 -7.85 -8.37
C GLN A 148 -22.38 -6.95 -9.55
N GLY A 149 -21.33 -6.52 -10.26
CA GLY A 149 -21.42 -5.81 -11.53
C GLY A 149 -21.72 -6.75 -12.69
N ASP A 150 -22.01 -6.19 -13.85
CA ASP A 150 -21.95 -6.95 -15.10
C ASP A 150 -20.50 -7.17 -15.56
N ASP A 151 -20.31 -8.00 -16.59
CA ASP A 151 -18.98 -8.47 -17.04
C ASP A 151 -17.98 -7.33 -17.40
N GLU A 152 -18.44 -6.09 -17.54
CA GLU A 152 -17.62 -4.92 -17.92
C GLU A 152 -17.40 -3.95 -16.74
N MET A 153 -18.12 -4.10 -15.63
CA MET A 153 -18.00 -3.23 -14.45
C MET A 153 -16.96 -3.74 -13.47
N ASP A 154 -16.14 -2.82 -12.96
CA ASP A 154 -15.17 -3.03 -11.89
C ASP A 154 -15.65 -2.25 -10.67
N LEU A 155 -16.34 -2.92 -9.75
CA LEU A 155 -17.06 -2.23 -8.69
C LEU A 155 -16.15 -1.86 -7.53
N VAL A 156 -16.31 -0.64 -7.03
CA VAL A 156 -15.78 -0.20 -5.75
C VAL A 156 -16.92 -0.02 -4.77
N LEU A 157 -16.74 -0.52 -3.55
CA LEU A 157 -17.64 -0.36 -2.42
C LEU A 157 -17.03 0.53 -1.35
N GLU A 158 -17.82 1.42 -0.80
CA GLU A 158 -17.46 2.26 0.35
C GLU A 158 -18.62 2.27 1.34
N LEU A 159 -18.34 2.14 2.64
CA LEU A 159 -19.32 2.16 3.71
C LEU A 159 -19.05 3.36 4.61
N TYR A 160 -20.06 4.17 4.87
CA TYR A 160 -20.00 5.38 5.68
C TYR A 160 -20.93 5.33 6.90
N ASP A 161 -20.48 5.93 7.99
CA ASP A 161 -21.24 6.10 9.23
C ASP A 161 -22.34 7.19 9.10
N PRO A 162 -23.20 7.36 10.11
CA PRO A 162 -24.25 8.39 10.11
C PRO A 162 -23.75 9.85 10.11
N ASN A 163 -22.46 10.07 10.33
CA ASN A 163 -21.78 11.36 10.26
C ASN A 163 -21.01 11.53 8.94
N ASN A 164 -21.19 10.62 7.96
CA ASN A 164 -20.48 10.54 6.69
C ASN A 164 -18.97 10.31 6.81
N ASN A 165 -18.49 9.73 7.91
CA ASN A 165 -17.12 9.24 7.99
C ASN A 165 -17.04 7.88 7.29
N LEU A 166 -16.01 7.67 6.48
CA LEU A 166 -15.76 6.37 5.87
C LEU A 166 -15.40 5.37 6.98
N ILE A 167 -16.07 4.22 6.99
CA ILE A 167 -15.82 3.09 7.90
C ILE A 167 -14.86 2.12 7.23
N THR A 168 -15.15 1.74 5.98
CA THR A 168 -14.35 0.76 5.23
C THR A 168 -14.69 0.87 3.74
N SER A 169 -13.81 0.34 2.88
CA SER A 169 -14.00 0.26 1.43
C SER A 169 -13.40 -1.03 0.89
N ALA A 170 -13.91 -1.49 -0.25
CA ALA A 170 -13.42 -2.67 -0.96
C ALA A 170 -13.31 -2.39 -2.47
N ASP A 171 -12.16 -2.77 -3.04
CA ASP A 171 -11.77 -2.67 -4.46
C ASP A 171 -10.76 -3.80 -4.73
N SER A 172 -11.20 -5.03 -4.46
CA SER A 172 -10.32 -6.20 -4.35
C SER A 172 -10.41 -7.13 -5.57
N THR A 173 -11.42 -6.93 -6.41
CA THR A 173 -11.71 -7.80 -7.53
C THR A 173 -11.52 -7.12 -8.88
N PHE A 174 -11.58 -7.90 -9.95
CA PHE A 174 -11.50 -7.38 -11.32
C PHE A 174 -12.89 -7.29 -11.93
N SER A 175 -12.98 -6.59 -13.05
CA SER A 175 -14.25 -6.40 -13.77
C SER A 175 -15.06 -7.69 -13.95
N GLY A 176 -16.32 -7.65 -13.55
CA GLY A 176 -17.28 -8.76 -13.62
C GLY A 176 -17.25 -9.74 -12.45
N GLU A 177 -16.30 -9.64 -11.54
CA GLU A 177 -16.31 -10.38 -10.27
C GLU A 177 -17.13 -9.60 -9.21
N PRO A 178 -17.62 -10.26 -8.15
CA PRO A 178 -18.32 -9.57 -7.06
C PRO A 178 -17.34 -8.84 -6.15
N GLU A 179 -17.67 -7.62 -5.77
CA GLU A 179 -16.97 -6.87 -4.74
C GLU A 179 -17.66 -7.06 -3.39
N GLU A 180 -16.88 -7.29 -2.32
CA GLU A 180 -17.41 -7.73 -1.02
C GLU A 180 -16.79 -6.96 0.16
N ILE A 181 -17.64 -6.44 1.05
CA ILE A 181 -17.26 -6.03 2.42
C ILE A 181 -17.90 -7.05 3.36
N ILE A 182 -17.08 -7.90 3.99
CA ILE A 182 -17.55 -8.97 4.87
C ILE A 182 -17.32 -8.60 6.33
N GLY A 183 -18.31 -8.83 7.20
CA GLY A 183 -18.15 -8.66 8.64
C GLY A 183 -18.11 -7.22 9.15
N ALA A 184 -18.65 -6.25 8.41
CA ALA A 184 -18.65 -4.84 8.83
C ALA A 184 -19.49 -4.65 10.11
N GLU A 185 -18.86 -4.06 11.13
CA GLU A 185 -19.50 -3.76 12.42
C GLU A 185 -20.27 -2.44 12.36
N ILE A 186 -21.52 -2.48 12.79
CA ILE A 186 -22.43 -1.34 12.87
C ILE A 186 -22.66 -1.07 14.35
N ASP A 187 -22.01 -0.06 14.91
CA ASP A 187 -21.99 0.15 16.37
C ASP A 187 -23.18 0.96 16.90
N GLU A 188 -23.73 1.86 16.08
CA GLU A 188 -24.74 2.82 16.50
C GLU A 188 -26.06 2.64 15.73
N ASP A 189 -27.17 3.00 16.39
CA ASP A 189 -28.44 3.17 15.70
C ASP A 189 -28.36 4.44 14.84
N GLY A 190 -28.20 4.30 13.52
CA GLY A 190 -28.17 5.42 12.59
C GLY A 190 -28.41 5.01 11.13
N ASP A 191 -28.47 6.00 10.25
CA ASP A 191 -28.57 5.79 8.81
C ASP A 191 -27.15 5.72 8.24
N TYR A 192 -26.72 4.52 7.85
CA TYR A 192 -25.42 4.29 7.23
C TYR A 192 -25.56 4.42 5.71
N THR A 193 -24.48 4.80 5.03
CA THR A 193 -24.48 4.99 3.58
C THR A 193 -23.49 4.04 2.92
N ILE A 194 -23.97 3.24 1.97
CA ILE A 194 -23.15 2.41 1.08
C ILE A 194 -23.03 3.15 -0.24
N VAL A 195 -21.82 3.47 -0.65
CA VAL A 195 -21.52 4.00 -1.98
C VAL A 195 -21.03 2.86 -2.86
N VAL A 196 -21.62 2.76 -4.04
CA VAL A 196 -21.21 1.87 -5.12
C VAL A 196 -20.79 2.75 -6.28
N ARG A 197 -19.59 2.52 -6.81
CA ARG A 197 -19.11 3.17 -8.04
C ARG A 197 -18.36 2.17 -8.92
N ASP A 198 -18.12 2.55 -10.17
CA ASP A 198 -17.24 1.82 -11.06
C ASP A 198 -15.83 2.43 -11.00
N TYR A 199 -14.79 1.62 -10.94
CA TYR A 199 -13.41 2.07 -10.86
C TYR A 199 -13.00 2.88 -12.11
N PHE A 200 -13.52 2.51 -13.28
CA PHE A 200 -13.23 3.15 -14.56
C PHE A 200 -14.23 4.24 -14.96
N ASP A 201 -15.22 4.53 -14.10
CA ASP A 201 -16.33 5.44 -14.37
C ASP A 201 -17.15 5.06 -15.62
N ASP A 202 -17.13 3.79 -16.06
CA ASP A 202 -17.83 3.37 -17.27
C ASP A 202 -19.35 3.19 -17.03
N GLY A 203 -19.72 2.90 -15.78
CA GLY A 203 -21.10 2.60 -15.39
C GLY A 203 -21.58 1.24 -15.92
N GLY A 204 -22.80 0.86 -15.55
CA GLY A 204 -23.35 -0.45 -15.93
C GLY A 204 -24.43 -0.93 -14.98
N SER A 205 -24.82 -2.20 -15.10
CA SER A 205 -25.82 -2.81 -14.23
C SER A 205 -25.18 -3.58 -13.09
N TYR A 206 -25.71 -3.43 -11.88
CA TYR A 206 -25.24 -4.18 -10.73
C TYR A 206 -26.38 -4.63 -9.82
N THR A 207 -26.09 -5.64 -9.00
CA THR A 207 -26.91 -6.03 -7.86
C THR A 207 -26.16 -5.77 -6.56
N LEU A 208 -26.81 -5.17 -5.56
CA LEU A 208 -26.24 -4.94 -4.23
C LEU A 208 -27.06 -5.73 -3.22
N THR A 209 -26.40 -6.51 -2.39
CA THR A 209 -27.01 -7.28 -1.30
C THR A 209 -26.41 -6.86 0.02
N VAL A 210 -27.25 -6.64 1.03
CA VAL A 210 -26.82 -6.43 2.41
C VAL A 210 -27.44 -7.52 3.25
N THR A 211 -26.62 -8.32 3.92
CA THR A 211 -27.08 -9.40 4.80
C THR A 211 -26.57 -9.22 6.22
N THR A 212 -27.33 -9.70 7.19
CA THR A 212 -26.76 -9.91 8.54
C THR A 212 -25.70 -11.01 8.42
N SER A 213 -24.48 -10.74 8.88
CA SER A 213 -23.41 -11.72 8.83
C SER A 213 -23.71 -12.91 9.75
N GLU A 214 -23.40 -14.12 9.30
CA GLU A 214 -23.31 -15.30 10.18
C GLU A 214 -21.93 -15.39 10.87
N ALA A 215 -20.98 -14.54 10.48
CA ALA A 215 -19.73 -14.37 11.21
C ALA A 215 -20.03 -13.84 12.61
N GLU A 216 -19.30 -14.34 13.61
CA GLU A 216 -19.23 -13.63 14.88
C GLU A 216 -18.69 -12.22 14.58
N PRO A 217 -19.13 -11.16 15.30
CA PRO A 217 -18.50 -9.84 15.18
C PRO A 217 -16.99 -10.06 15.14
N ALA A 218 -16.37 -9.53 14.10
CA ALA A 218 -14.94 -9.64 13.91
C ALA A 218 -14.29 -8.71 14.94
N GLU A 219 -14.42 -9.04 16.25
CA GLU A 219 -14.26 -8.15 17.41
C GLU A 219 -13.42 -6.92 17.06
N GLY A 220 -14.10 -5.95 16.45
CA GLY A 220 -13.50 -4.88 15.67
C GLY A 220 -13.43 -3.58 16.45
N GLU A 221 -13.63 -3.66 17.77
CA GLU A 221 -13.25 -2.60 18.70
C GLU A 221 -11.81 -2.82 19.17
N GLY A 222 -10.82 -2.59 18.31
CA GLY A 222 -9.42 -2.37 18.72
C GLY A 222 -8.93 -3.28 19.86
N GLU A 223 -9.28 -4.57 19.85
CA GLU A 223 -8.57 -5.52 20.69
C GLU A 223 -7.17 -5.57 20.11
N THR A 224 -6.19 -5.14 20.90
CA THR A 224 -4.76 -5.36 20.67
C THR A 224 -4.58 -6.73 20.03
N GLY A 225 -4.39 -6.76 18.70
CA GLY A 225 -4.43 -8.00 17.93
C GLY A 225 -3.45 -8.98 18.56
N THR A 226 -3.96 -10.07 19.14
CA THR A 226 -3.06 -11.04 19.75
C THR A 226 -2.47 -11.87 18.63
N ILE A 227 -1.18 -11.67 18.34
CA ILE A 227 -0.45 -12.56 17.45
C ILE A 227 -0.27 -13.90 18.18
N GLU A 228 -0.90 -14.96 17.71
CA GLU A 228 -0.70 -16.32 18.20
C GLU A 228 0.02 -17.18 17.15
N ASN A 229 -0.35 -17.02 15.88
CA ASN A 229 0.09 -17.81 14.73
C ASN A 229 0.97 -16.96 13.81
N ILE A 230 2.25 -17.31 13.74
CA ILE A 230 3.20 -16.65 12.84
C ILE A 230 3.49 -17.60 11.67
N PHE A 231 3.33 -17.10 10.45
CA PHE A 231 3.77 -17.78 9.26
C PHE A 231 5.12 -17.21 8.81
N LEU A 232 6.18 -18.01 8.91
CA LEU A 232 7.51 -17.66 8.45
C LEU A 232 7.72 -18.21 7.04
N PHE A 233 7.63 -17.33 6.06
CA PHE A 233 7.91 -17.62 4.66
C PHE A 233 9.38 -17.27 4.34
N VAL A 234 10.15 -18.27 3.94
CA VAL A 234 11.57 -18.16 3.59
C VAL A 234 11.69 -18.25 2.07
N ASP A 235 11.90 -17.10 1.45
CA ASP A 235 12.00 -16.91 0.01
C ASP A 235 13.47 -17.04 -0.41
N ASP A 236 13.89 -18.29 -0.68
CA ASP A 236 15.29 -18.68 -0.93
C ASP A 236 15.53 -19.23 -2.34
N ASP A 237 14.63 -18.98 -3.28
CA ASP A 237 14.69 -19.53 -4.64
C ASP A 237 15.29 -18.57 -5.69
N GLY A 238 15.57 -17.32 -5.29
CA GLY A 238 16.32 -16.35 -6.07
C GLY A 238 17.83 -16.62 -6.18
N GLU A 239 18.57 -15.64 -6.70
CA GLU A 239 20.03 -15.69 -6.76
C GLU A 239 20.65 -15.07 -5.48
N PRO A 240 21.56 -15.76 -4.79
CA PRO A 240 22.18 -15.22 -3.59
C PRO A 240 23.15 -14.09 -3.92
N LEU A 241 23.03 -12.97 -3.20
CA LEU A 241 23.93 -11.82 -3.29
C LEU A 241 25.29 -12.10 -2.64
N GLY A 242 25.32 -13.00 -1.64
CA GLY A 242 26.51 -13.40 -0.92
C GLY A 242 26.57 -14.90 -0.68
N ASP A 243 26.37 -15.30 0.57
CA ASP A 243 26.52 -16.68 1.02
C ASP A 243 25.21 -17.49 0.97
N GLY A 244 24.07 -16.88 0.60
CA GLY A 244 22.77 -17.55 0.59
C GLY A 244 22.24 -17.75 2.01
N ILE A 245 22.25 -16.66 2.79
CA ILE A 245 21.84 -16.64 4.19
C ILE A 245 20.40 -16.18 4.32
N THR A 246 19.67 -16.81 5.24
CA THR A 246 18.33 -16.40 5.66
C THR A 246 18.33 -16.22 7.18
N SER A 247 17.34 -15.49 7.68
CA SER A 247 17.11 -15.30 9.11
C SER A 247 16.27 -16.40 9.75
N ALA A 248 15.82 -17.39 8.96
CA ALA A 248 14.86 -18.41 9.35
C ALA A 248 15.18 -19.12 10.68
N ASP A 249 16.40 -19.65 10.84
CA ASP A 249 16.81 -20.35 12.06
C ASP A 249 16.84 -19.41 13.29
N ALA A 250 17.24 -18.15 13.09
CA ALA A 250 17.29 -17.15 14.15
C ALA A 250 15.89 -16.71 14.57
N LEU A 251 15.01 -16.41 13.61
CA LEU A 251 13.62 -16.07 13.83
C LEU A 251 12.87 -17.22 14.53
N LEU A 252 13.06 -18.47 14.09
CA LEU A 252 12.47 -19.63 14.75
C LEU A 252 12.93 -19.76 16.20
N ALA A 253 14.22 -19.56 16.48
CA ALA A 253 14.74 -19.63 17.83
C ALA A 253 14.18 -18.54 18.75
N LEU A 254 13.94 -17.34 18.23
CA LEU A 254 13.40 -16.20 18.99
C LEU A 254 11.89 -16.31 19.22
N LEU A 255 11.14 -16.83 18.25
CA LEU A 255 9.67 -16.76 18.24
C LEU A 255 8.99 -18.02 18.78
N SER A 256 9.58 -19.21 18.59
CA SER A 256 8.89 -20.50 18.89
C SER A 256 8.60 -20.75 20.38
N ASP A 257 9.20 -19.99 21.29
CA ASP A 257 8.92 -20.08 22.72
C ASP A 257 7.62 -19.36 23.12
N SER A 258 7.18 -18.39 22.32
CA SER A 258 6.03 -17.50 22.61
C SER A 258 4.88 -17.65 21.62
N TYR A 259 5.15 -18.08 20.39
CA TYR A 259 4.20 -18.11 19.28
C TYR A 259 4.15 -19.49 18.61
N GLU A 260 3.03 -19.82 17.98
CA GLU A 260 2.94 -20.96 17.07
C GLU A 260 3.50 -20.56 15.70
N VAL A 261 4.73 -21.01 15.40
CA VAL A 261 5.42 -20.65 14.16
C VAL A 261 5.30 -21.79 13.14
N THR A 262 4.66 -21.50 12.01
CA THR A 262 4.69 -22.35 10.81
C THR A 262 5.80 -21.86 9.88
N THR A 263 6.57 -22.76 9.30
CA THR A 263 7.66 -22.40 8.38
C THR A 263 7.39 -22.97 7.00
N TRP A 264 7.62 -22.16 5.98
CA TRP A 264 7.56 -22.51 4.58
C TRP A 264 8.85 -22.06 3.91
N VAL A 265 9.56 -22.95 3.22
CA VAL A 265 10.81 -22.62 2.54
C VAL A 265 10.67 -22.92 1.06
N THR A 266 10.79 -21.93 0.19
CA THR A 266 10.48 -22.09 -1.25
C THR A 266 11.28 -23.22 -1.90
N SER A 267 12.57 -23.35 -1.57
CA SER A 267 13.43 -24.44 -2.09
C SER A 267 13.05 -25.85 -1.62
N VAL A 268 12.23 -25.96 -0.56
CA VAL A 268 11.80 -27.23 0.05
C VAL A 268 10.34 -27.55 -0.27
N ASP A 269 9.46 -26.56 -0.08
CA ASP A 269 8.00 -26.69 -0.10
C ASP A 269 7.40 -26.27 -1.45
N GLY A 270 8.11 -25.45 -2.23
CA GLY A 270 7.67 -24.88 -3.50
C GLY A 270 7.08 -23.47 -3.34
N PRO A 271 6.47 -22.93 -4.40
CA PRO A 271 5.87 -21.59 -4.35
C PRO A 271 4.75 -21.54 -3.32
N LEU A 272 4.56 -20.36 -2.75
CA LEU A 272 3.54 -20.03 -1.78
C LEU A 272 2.15 -20.15 -2.43
N SER A 273 1.17 -20.56 -1.64
CA SER A 273 -0.22 -20.68 -2.08
C SER A 273 -1.15 -20.01 -1.08
N ASP A 274 -2.29 -19.48 -1.51
CA ASP A 274 -3.28 -18.82 -0.65
C ASP A 274 -3.66 -19.69 0.56
N GLU A 275 -3.90 -20.99 0.33
CA GLU A 275 -4.24 -21.96 1.38
C GLU A 275 -3.16 -22.10 2.48
N ALA A 276 -1.92 -21.70 2.21
CA ALA A 276 -0.81 -21.80 3.16
C ALA A 276 -0.85 -20.67 4.20
N LEU A 277 -1.34 -19.48 3.83
CA LEU A 277 -1.44 -18.33 4.72
C LEU A 277 -2.73 -18.30 5.55
N GLU A 278 -3.67 -19.23 5.30
CA GLU A 278 -4.91 -19.32 6.07
C GLU A 278 -4.65 -19.43 7.58
N GLY A 279 -5.17 -18.46 8.34
CA GLY A 279 -5.07 -18.43 9.81
C GLY A 279 -3.73 -17.92 10.35
N ALA A 280 -2.87 -17.34 9.52
CA ALA A 280 -1.71 -16.57 9.99
C ALA A 280 -2.16 -15.20 10.52
N ASP A 281 -1.71 -14.85 11.73
CA ASP A 281 -1.93 -13.51 12.30
C ASP A 281 -0.83 -12.53 11.85
N LEU A 282 0.38 -13.05 11.62
CA LEU A 282 1.53 -12.32 11.11
C LEU A 282 2.26 -13.18 10.08
N LEU A 283 2.52 -12.60 8.91
CA LEU A 283 3.44 -13.13 7.92
C LEU A 283 4.82 -12.50 8.14
N ILE A 284 5.84 -13.33 8.34
CA ILE A 284 7.24 -12.92 8.25
C ILE A 284 7.77 -13.40 6.90
N TRP A 285 8.06 -12.47 6.00
CA TRP A 285 8.68 -12.75 4.71
C TRP A 285 10.19 -12.51 4.83
N ASP A 286 10.96 -13.60 4.89
CA ASP A 286 12.41 -13.59 4.97
C ASP A 286 13.02 -13.95 3.62
N SER A 287 13.39 -12.95 2.84
CA SER A 287 14.10 -13.14 1.56
C SER A 287 15.61 -13.34 1.75
N GLY A 288 16.12 -13.23 2.98
CA GLY A 288 17.54 -13.37 3.25
C GLY A 288 18.42 -12.45 2.39
N ASP A 289 19.56 -12.97 1.93
CA ASP A 289 20.40 -12.30 0.92
C ASP A 289 20.11 -12.75 -0.52
N TYR A 290 18.92 -13.30 -0.78
CA TYR A 290 18.48 -13.69 -2.11
C TYR A 290 17.86 -12.50 -2.84
N ARG A 291 18.06 -12.46 -4.15
CA ARG A 291 17.42 -11.53 -5.08
C ARG A 291 16.71 -12.31 -6.17
N ASN A 292 15.41 -12.13 -6.28
CA ASN A 292 14.61 -12.67 -7.37
C ASN A 292 14.44 -11.57 -8.45
N GLU A 293 14.94 -11.79 -9.68
CA GLU A 293 14.83 -10.81 -10.78
C GLU A 293 13.40 -10.69 -11.36
N GLU A 294 12.51 -11.64 -11.07
CA GLU A 294 11.09 -11.55 -11.48
C GLU A 294 10.34 -10.47 -10.68
N GLY A 295 10.83 -10.19 -9.47
CA GLY A 295 10.44 -9.05 -8.66
C GLY A 295 8.97 -9.05 -8.29
N PHE A 296 8.32 -7.89 -8.43
CA PHE A 296 6.91 -7.69 -8.14
C PHE A 296 5.97 -8.67 -8.88
N PHE A 297 6.40 -9.21 -10.03
CA PHE A 297 5.58 -10.13 -10.84
C PHE A 297 5.72 -11.60 -10.45
N ASP A 298 6.45 -11.89 -9.38
CA ASP A 298 6.60 -13.23 -8.84
C ASP A 298 5.27 -13.78 -8.28
N GLU A 299 5.06 -15.09 -8.41
CA GLU A 299 3.80 -15.73 -8.00
C GLU A 299 3.56 -15.67 -6.48
N ASP A 300 4.63 -15.67 -5.67
CA ASP A 300 4.54 -15.57 -4.21
C ASP A 300 4.14 -14.16 -3.79
N THR A 301 4.61 -13.14 -4.52
CA THR A 301 4.26 -11.74 -4.26
C THR A 301 2.74 -11.53 -4.33
N ILE A 302 2.07 -12.08 -5.34
CA ILE A 302 0.61 -11.96 -5.52
C ILE A 302 -0.16 -12.53 -4.31
N VAL A 303 0.25 -13.69 -3.82
CA VAL A 303 -0.37 -14.35 -2.65
C VAL A 303 -0.21 -13.49 -1.40
N ILE A 304 0.96 -12.89 -1.21
CA ILE A 304 1.25 -12.01 -0.07
C ILE A 304 0.41 -10.74 -0.11
N PHE A 305 0.24 -10.14 -1.28
CA PHE A 305 -0.65 -8.97 -1.44
C PHE A 305 -2.10 -9.33 -1.12
N SER A 306 -2.61 -10.48 -1.58
CA SER A 306 -3.95 -10.91 -1.19
C SER A 306 -4.08 -11.10 0.33
N TYR A 307 -3.07 -11.62 1.01
CA TYR A 307 -3.05 -11.70 2.47
C TYR A 307 -3.07 -10.31 3.13
N LEU A 308 -2.35 -9.33 2.58
CA LEU A 308 -2.38 -7.94 3.03
C LEU A 308 -3.75 -7.29 2.81
N ASP A 309 -4.36 -7.47 1.65
CA ASP A 309 -5.68 -6.91 1.32
C ASP A 309 -6.78 -7.44 2.27
N ASN A 310 -6.58 -8.63 2.82
CA ASN A 310 -7.42 -9.23 3.86
C ASN A 310 -7.09 -8.77 5.30
N GLY A 311 -6.34 -7.68 5.45
CA GLY A 311 -5.98 -7.09 6.76
C GLY A 311 -4.80 -7.77 7.46
N GLY A 312 -4.05 -8.62 6.76
CA GLY A 312 -2.88 -9.30 7.32
C GLY A 312 -1.76 -8.34 7.73
N MET A 313 -1.02 -8.69 8.78
CA MET A 313 0.22 -7.97 9.17
C MET A 313 1.44 -8.59 8.51
N LEU A 314 2.41 -7.76 8.12
CA LEU A 314 3.62 -8.22 7.44
C LEU A 314 4.90 -7.70 8.10
N PHE A 315 5.83 -8.62 8.35
CA PHE A 315 7.22 -8.31 8.65
C PHE A 315 8.11 -8.81 7.50
N LEU A 316 8.61 -7.88 6.70
CA LEU A 316 9.54 -8.14 5.62
C LEU A 316 11.00 -7.98 6.09
N THR A 317 11.84 -8.97 5.85
CA THR A 317 13.27 -8.90 6.14
C THR A 317 14.11 -9.51 5.02
N GLY A 318 15.20 -8.82 4.66
CA GLY A 318 16.14 -9.29 3.65
C GLY A 318 16.93 -8.17 3.00
N SER A 319 18.06 -8.50 2.39
CA SER A 319 18.93 -7.53 1.71
C SER A 319 18.33 -7.00 0.41
N SER A 320 17.51 -7.80 -0.27
CA SER A 320 16.88 -7.43 -1.54
C SER A 320 15.54 -8.14 -1.67
N PRO A 321 14.55 -7.79 -0.84
CA PRO A 321 13.22 -8.39 -0.92
C PRO A 321 12.68 -8.37 -2.34
N THR A 322 11.95 -9.42 -2.73
CA THR A 322 11.43 -9.62 -4.10
C THR A 322 10.61 -8.42 -4.59
N ILE A 323 9.82 -7.78 -3.72
CA ILE A 323 9.09 -6.55 -4.03
C ILE A 323 9.99 -5.36 -4.47
N LEU A 324 11.29 -5.39 -4.12
CA LEU A 324 12.30 -4.37 -4.44
C LEU A 324 13.37 -4.88 -5.41
N ALA A 325 13.08 -5.92 -6.19
CA ALA A 325 14.05 -6.59 -7.07
C ALA A 325 14.72 -5.68 -8.11
N ASP A 326 14.11 -4.57 -8.51
CA ASP A 326 14.69 -3.63 -9.48
C ASP A 326 15.54 -2.54 -8.83
N ALA A 327 15.57 -2.48 -7.49
CA ALA A 327 16.30 -1.46 -6.76
C ALA A 327 17.82 -1.60 -6.92
N GLU A 328 18.51 -0.46 -6.80
CA GLU A 328 19.97 -0.40 -6.78
C GLU A 328 20.49 -0.98 -5.47
N LEU A 329 21.60 -1.75 -5.55
CA LEU A 329 22.29 -2.26 -4.37
C LEU A 329 23.45 -1.35 -3.99
N ALA A 330 23.66 -1.17 -2.70
CA ALA A 330 24.78 -0.42 -2.16
C ALA A 330 25.40 -1.13 -0.97
N GLU A 331 26.70 -0.88 -0.74
CA GLU A 331 27.44 -1.48 0.37
C GLU A 331 26.90 -1.03 1.74
N LEU A 332 26.65 -2.00 2.61
CA LEU A 332 26.17 -1.83 3.98
C LEU A 332 27.22 -2.39 4.94
N VAL A 333 27.75 -1.54 5.82
CA VAL A 333 28.86 -1.85 6.74
C VAL A 333 28.46 -1.62 8.20
N ASP A 334 27.62 -0.61 8.43
CA ASP A 334 27.12 -0.22 9.73
C ASP A 334 25.70 0.34 9.63
N LEU A 335 25.00 0.33 10.76
CA LEU A 335 23.65 0.87 10.91
C LEU A 335 23.68 1.95 11.99
N GLU A 336 22.83 2.96 11.87
CA GLU A 336 22.58 3.94 12.92
C GLU A 336 21.12 3.83 13.37
N ILE A 337 20.92 3.76 14.68
CA ILE A 337 19.58 3.76 15.29
C ILE A 337 19.02 5.18 15.20
N VAL A 338 17.81 5.33 14.66
CA VAL A 338 17.13 6.63 14.51
C VAL A 338 15.69 6.56 14.98
N GLY A 339 14.98 7.68 14.92
CA GLY A 339 13.58 7.77 15.35
C GLY A 339 13.42 8.07 16.85
N ASP A 340 12.16 8.10 17.27
CA ASP A 340 11.70 8.42 18.62
C ASP A 340 10.51 7.56 19.09
N ASP A 341 10.16 6.49 18.37
CA ASP A 341 9.11 5.54 18.79
C ASP A 341 9.55 4.73 20.01
N ASP A 342 8.83 4.90 21.12
CA ASP A 342 9.17 4.30 22.41
C ASP A 342 9.10 2.77 22.42
N ILE A 343 8.33 2.14 21.52
CA ILE A 343 8.16 0.68 21.45
C ILE A 343 9.26 0.08 20.58
N LEU A 344 9.44 0.60 19.36
CA LEU A 344 10.46 0.13 18.42
C LEU A 344 11.88 0.35 18.97
N LEU A 345 12.07 1.41 19.77
CA LEU A 345 13.37 1.75 20.35
C LEU A 345 13.53 1.32 21.81
N ASP A 346 12.64 0.49 22.39
CA ASP A 346 12.83 0.03 23.77
C ASP A 346 14.17 -0.71 23.92
N GLY A 347 14.96 -0.32 24.92
CA GLY A 347 16.32 -0.84 25.12
C GLY A 347 17.38 -0.38 24.09
N LEU A 348 17.00 0.40 23.07
CA LEU A 348 17.88 0.96 22.06
C LEU A 348 18.12 2.46 22.29
N THR A 349 19.24 3.00 21.78
CA THR A 349 19.56 4.43 21.93
C THR A 349 19.75 5.07 20.56
N SER A 350 18.89 6.02 20.22
CA SER A 350 19.00 6.81 18.99
C SER A 350 20.37 7.49 18.88
N GLY A 351 21.01 7.36 17.72
CA GLY A 351 22.38 7.78 17.41
C GLY A 351 23.48 6.75 17.71
N ASP A 352 23.14 5.60 18.30
CA ASP A 352 24.11 4.50 18.42
C ASP A 352 24.36 3.85 17.06
N VAL A 353 25.63 3.53 16.80
CA VAL A 353 26.07 2.89 15.56
C VAL A 353 26.39 1.42 15.81
N ILE A 354 25.80 0.55 15.00
CA ILE A 354 25.97 -0.90 15.02
C ILE A 354 26.89 -1.29 13.88
N GLU A 355 28.08 -1.82 14.20
CA GLU A 355 28.98 -2.38 13.19
C GLU A 355 28.52 -3.80 12.79
N LEU A 356 28.42 -4.06 11.50
CA LEU A 356 28.19 -5.41 10.97
C LEU A 356 29.50 -6.21 10.97
N ASP A 357 29.42 -7.53 10.91
CA ASP A 357 30.58 -8.42 10.96
C ASP A 357 31.32 -8.57 9.62
N ASP A 358 30.67 -8.19 8.52
CA ASP A 358 31.24 -8.06 7.18
C ASP A 358 30.59 -6.92 6.39
N ASN A 359 31.01 -6.75 5.14
CA ASN A 359 30.41 -5.82 4.18
C ASN A 359 29.32 -6.54 3.39
N TYR A 360 28.09 -6.04 3.47
CA TYR A 360 26.93 -6.62 2.79
C TYR A 360 26.47 -5.76 1.63
N GLN A 361 25.67 -6.35 0.75
CA GLN A 361 24.90 -5.63 -0.25
C GLN A 361 23.45 -5.60 0.21
N ALA A 362 22.83 -4.42 0.16
CA ALA A 362 21.42 -4.25 0.44
C ALA A 362 20.84 -3.19 -0.51
N VAL A 363 19.55 -3.30 -0.80
CA VAL A 363 18.82 -2.34 -1.64
C VAL A 363 18.82 -0.94 -1.02
N LEU A 364 18.86 0.08 -1.87
CA LEU A 364 18.65 1.47 -1.48
C LEU A 364 17.16 1.74 -1.27
N SER A 365 16.84 2.47 -0.21
CA SER A 365 15.47 2.85 0.16
C SER A 365 14.93 4.03 -0.63
N ASP A 366 15.66 4.56 -1.62
CA ASP A 366 15.19 5.65 -2.47
C ASP A 366 13.91 5.26 -3.24
N VAL A 367 13.67 3.96 -3.39
CA VAL A 367 12.44 3.36 -3.92
C VAL A 367 11.24 3.47 -2.95
N LEU A 368 11.49 3.54 -1.63
CA LEU A 368 10.46 3.58 -0.58
C LEU A 368 9.94 4.99 -0.27
N GLY A 369 10.32 5.99 -1.08
CA GLY A 369 9.97 7.39 -0.86
C GLY A 369 10.93 8.08 0.10
N ALA A 370 11.73 9.03 -0.40
CA ALA A 370 12.70 9.78 0.41
C ALA A 370 12.05 10.76 1.41
N ASP A 371 10.74 10.94 1.33
CA ASP A 371 9.92 11.68 2.28
C ASP A 371 9.03 10.65 2.97
N ALA A 372 9.36 10.29 4.22
CA ALA A 372 8.53 9.39 5.03
C ALA A 372 7.08 9.90 4.99
N GLU A 373 6.22 9.15 4.32
CA GLU A 373 4.80 9.47 4.24
C GLU A 373 4.20 9.46 5.65
N GLU A 374 3.08 10.15 5.82
CA GLU A 374 2.33 10.11 7.07
C GLU A 374 2.05 8.64 7.45
N GLY A 375 2.34 8.24 8.69
CA GLY A 375 2.28 6.84 9.13
C GLY A 375 3.59 6.03 9.02
N THR A 376 4.68 6.58 8.48
CA THR A 376 5.99 5.90 8.41
C THR A 376 6.92 6.29 9.56
N THR A 377 7.46 5.29 10.26
CA THR A 377 8.37 5.44 11.41
C THR A 377 9.71 4.72 11.15
N PRO A 378 10.76 5.44 10.70
CA PRO A 378 12.08 4.84 10.53
C PRO A 378 12.76 4.60 11.88
N PHE A 379 13.41 3.44 12.05
CA PHE A 379 14.13 3.10 13.28
C PHE A 379 15.57 2.61 13.05
N LEU A 380 15.96 2.31 11.79
CA LEU A 380 17.35 2.09 11.39
C LEU A 380 17.65 2.79 10.06
N VAL A 381 18.82 3.42 9.98
CA VAL A 381 19.38 3.95 8.73
C VAL A 381 20.78 3.40 8.50
N ARG A 382 21.29 3.57 7.28
CA ARG A 382 22.67 3.28 6.91
C ARG A 382 23.63 4.13 7.72
N GLY A 383 24.56 3.49 8.42
CA GLY A 383 25.52 4.16 9.29
C GLY A 383 26.57 4.98 8.52
N PRO A 384 27.44 5.70 9.23
CA PRO A 384 28.41 6.63 8.64
C PRO A 384 29.48 6.01 7.73
N GLN A 385 29.71 4.69 7.82
CA GLN A 385 30.71 4.00 7.00
C GLN A 385 30.09 3.30 5.78
N SER A 386 28.77 3.17 5.75
CA SER A 386 28.02 2.56 4.65
C SER A 386 27.89 3.51 3.45
N GLU A 387 27.75 2.94 2.25
CA GLU A 387 27.35 3.71 1.08
C GLU A 387 25.92 4.23 1.30
N ALA A 388 25.64 5.45 0.81
CA ALA A 388 24.38 6.14 1.04
C ALA A 388 24.00 6.27 2.54
N SER A 389 24.97 6.65 3.38
CA SER A 389 24.74 6.94 4.81
C SER A 389 23.54 7.87 5.03
N GLY A 390 22.68 7.49 5.97
CA GLY A 390 21.44 8.18 6.32
C GLY A 390 20.19 7.64 5.62
N GLU A 391 20.33 6.82 4.56
CA GLU A 391 19.20 6.15 3.92
C GLU A 391 18.55 5.12 4.85
N ILE A 392 17.23 4.95 4.72
CA ILE A 392 16.45 4.04 5.57
C ILE A 392 16.87 2.59 5.31
N VAL A 393 17.03 1.84 6.40
CA VAL A 393 17.24 0.39 6.36
C VAL A 393 16.09 -0.32 7.04
N ALA A 394 15.50 0.27 8.06
CA ALA A 394 14.30 -0.29 8.66
C ALA A 394 13.28 0.75 9.06
N MET A 395 12.03 0.45 8.77
CA MET A 395 10.88 1.29 9.05
C MET A 395 9.65 0.47 9.38
N ALA A 396 8.76 1.06 10.14
CA ALA A 396 7.41 0.57 10.40
C ALA A 396 6.41 1.50 9.72
N VAL A 397 5.37 0.93 9.12
CA VAL A 397 4.34 1.65 8.37
C VAL A 397 2.99 1.23 8.94
N ILE A 398 2.17 2.22 9.29
CA ILE A 398 0.77 2.02 9.62
C ILE A 398 -0.06 2.68 8.52
N ASP A 399 -0.90 1.90 7.87
CA ASP A 399 -1.95 2.44 7.01
C ASP A 399 -3.08 2.97 7.90
N GLU A 400 -3.35 4.28 7.85
CA GLU A 400 -4.35 4.91 8.70
C GLU A 400 -5.80 4.53 8.33
N PHE A 401 -6.04 4.06 7.10
CA PHE A 401 -7.36 3.68 6.61
C PHE A 401 -7.68 2.22 6.94
N THR A 402 -6.72 1.33 6.77
CA THR A 402 -6.91 -0.11 7.00
C THR A 402 -6.41 -0.56 8.38
N SER A 403 -5.74 0.32 9.13
CA SER A 403 -4.98 -0.02 10.35
C SER A 403 -3.93 -1.12 10.12
N GLN A 404 -3.60 -1.40 8.86
CA GLN A 404 -2.62 -2.41 8.50
C GLN A 404 -1.23 -2.00 8.95
N ARG A 405 -0.47 -2.99 9.43
CA ARG A 405 0.86 -2.80 9.97
C ARG A 405 1.87 -3.58 9.14
N VAL A 406 2.89 -2.86 8.70
CA VAL A 406 4.01 -3.43 7.95
C VAL A 406 5.32 -2.99 8.58
N VAL A 407 6.23 -3.93 8.84
CA VAL A 407 7.61 -3.62 9.20
C VAL A 407 8.52 -4.12 8.10
N ILE A 408 9.43 -3.27 7.64
CA ILE A 408 10.42 -3.60 6.61
C ILE A 408 11.81 -3.43 7.22
N VAL A 409 12.64 -4.46 7.09
CA VAL A 409 14.05 -4.46 7.49
C VAL A 409 14.90 -4.93 6.30
N LEU A 410 15.57 -3.98 5.64
CA LEU A 410 16.39 -4.19 4.43
C LEU A 410 17.77 -4.81 4.73
N LEU A 411 17.79 -5.79 5.63
CA LEU A 411 18.89 -6.72 5.85
C LEU A 411 18.36 -8.02 6.47
N PRO A 412 19.05 -9.16 6.28
CA PRO A 412 18.80 -10.36 7.07
C PRO A 412 19.13 -10.09 8.54
N LEU A 413 18.18 -10.33 9.45
CA LEU A 413 18.37 -10.15 10.90
C LEU A 413 19.58 -10.91 11.44
N VAL A 414 19.90 -12.07 10.87
CA VAL A 414 21.03 -12.91 11.30
C VAL A 414 22.39 -12.18 11.24
N LEU A 415 22.48 -11.08 10.48
CA LEU A 415 23.67 -10.23 10.37
C LEU A 415 23.85 -9.26 11.55
N LEU A 416 22.80 -9.03 12.33
CA LEU A 416 22.90 -8.20 13.52
C LEU A 416 23.57 -8.96 14.66
N PRO A 417 24.20 -8.28 15.63
CA PRO A 417 24.61 -8.93 16.88
C PRO A 417 23.43 -9.64 17.56
N GLU A 418 23.64 -10.81 18.17
CA GLU A 418 22.58 -11.65 18.77
C GLU A 418 21.69 -10.88 19.78
N GLU A 419 22.29 -10.03 20.62
CA GLU A 419 21.55 -9.17 21.58
C GLU A 419 20.65 -8.14 20.87
N MET A 420 21.09 -7.65 19.70
CA MET A 420 20.31 -6.74 18.86
C MET A 420 19.18 -7.48 18.16
N GLN A 421 19.41 -8.71 17.69
CA GLN A 421 18.36 -9.54 17.08
C GLN A 421 17.21 -9.77 18.07
N GLU A 422 17.52 -10.21 19.29
CA GLU A 422 16.52 -10.45 20.34
C GLU A 422 15.74 -9.18 20.68
N THR A 423 16.45 -8.06 20.90
CA THR A 423 15.83 -6.77 21.23
C THR A 423 14.93 -6.30 20.09
N LEU A 424 15.44 -6.30 18.86
CA LEU A 424 14.72 -5.76 17.71
C LEU A 424 13.47 -6.58 17.38
N VAL A 425 13.57 -7.91 17.35
CA VAL A 425 12.41 -8.78 17.10
C VAL A 425 11.38 -8.60 18.22
N THR A 426 11.81 -8.52 19.49
CA THR A 426 10.89 -8.27 20.60
C THR A 426 10.14 -6.96 20.44
N ASN A 427 10.84 -5.88 20.07
CA ASN A 427 10.25 -4.56 19.87
C ASN A 427 9.28 -4.53 18.68
N ILE A 428 9.65 -5.17 17.56
CA ILE A 428 8.79 -5.30 16.37
C ILE A 428 7.50 -6.05 16.72
N MET A 429 7.60 -7.19 17.43
CA MET A 429 6.42 -7.94 17.85
C MET A 429 5.53 -7.14 18.82
N ALA A 430 6.14 -6.40 19.75
CA ALA A 430 5.40 -5.51 20.65
C ALA A 430 4.73 -4.36 19.89
N TRP A 431 5.36 -3.87 18.83
CA TRP A 431 4.82 -2.82 17.99
C TRP A 431 3.63 -3.31 17.17
N PHE A 432 3.63 -4.53 16.62
CA PHE A 432 2.46 -5.05 15.91
C PHE A 432 1.21 -5.13 16.79
N VAL A 433 1.36 -5.47 18.06
CA VAL A 433 0.23 -5.63 19.01
C VAL A 433 -0.13 -4.33 19.76
N SER A 434 0.59 -3.23 19.50
CA SER A 434 0.32 -1.95 20.15
C SER A 434 -0.95 -1.31 19.56
N THR A 435 -1.68 -0.51 20.33
CA THR A 435 -2.78 0.29 19.78
C THR A 435 -2.21 1.48 19.01
N ALA A 436 -2.74 1.78 17.83
CA ALA A 436 -2.36 2.99 17.09
C ALA A 436 -2.85 4.21 17.92
N GLY A 437 -1.91 4.94 18.53
CA GLY A 437 -2.18 6.20 19.22
C GLY A 437 -2.32 6.12 20.75
N GLU A 438 -1.28 6.57 21.46
CA GLU A 438 -1.41 7.48 22.61
C GLU A 438 -0.57 8.74 22.38
#